data_AF-A0A3M1LQ67-F1
#
_entry.id   AF-A0A3M1LQ67-F1
#
_cell.length_a   1.000
_cell.length_b   1.000
_cell.length_c   1.000
_cell.angle_alpha   90.00
_cell.angle_beta   90.00
_cell.angle_gamma   90.00
#
_symmetry.space_group_name_H-M   'P 1'
#
loop_
_entity.id
_entity.type
_entity.pdbx_description
1 polymer ?
#
loop_
_entity_poly.entity_id
_entity_poly.type
_entity_poly.pdbx_seq_one_letter_code
_entity_poly.pdbx_strand_id
1 'polypeptide(L)'
;YSDIDATTGRKVPKQLDYFTLFEFSAKWDPVPTMLTQCHTQTVKGFMGQTTAFNKHTIKPSTLILGENKSANEAKYVHGEYGFGTWTFYGGHDPEDYQHFVGDPKTDLNLHPKSPGYRLILNNVLFPAAHKKKQKT
;
A
#
# COMPACT_ATOMS: atom_id res chain seq x y z
N TYR A 1 -6.29 -17.05 -8.76
CA TYR A 1 -5.19 -16.77 -7.82
C TYR A 1 -3.91 -17.40 -8.34
N SER A 2 -2.78 -16.74 -8.10
CA SER A 2 -1.43 -17.18 -8.46
C SER A 2 -0.67 -17.58 -7.19
N ASP A 3 0.39 -18.35 -7.37
CA ASP A 3 1.40 -18.70 -6.38
C ASP A 3 2.14 -17.50 -5.76
N ILE A 4 2.06 -16.32 -6.37
CA ILE A 4 2.62 -15.08 -5.79
C ILE A 4 1.73 -14.47 -4.70
N ASP A 5 0.43 -14.78 -4.69
CA ASP A 5 -0.53 -14.23 -3.75
C ASP A 5 -0.34 -14.87 -2.36
N ALA A 6 -0.23 -14.05 -1.32
CA ALA A 6 -0.16 -14.55 0.06
C ALA A 6 -1.54 -14.90 0.64
N THR A 7 -2.64 -14.53 -0.04
CA THR A 7 -4.02 -14.69 0.49
C THR A 7 -4.36 -16.16 0.78
N THR A 8 -3.97 -17.08 -0.12
CA THR A 8 -4.28 -18.51 0.01
C THR A 8 -3.39 -19.15 1.05
N GLY A 9 -3.93 -19.45 2.23
CA GLY A 9 -3.17 -20.04 3.35
C GLY A 9 -2.59 -19.01 4.34
N ARG A 10 -2.97 -17.73 4.20
CA ARG A 10 -2.63 -16.66 5.15
C ARG A 10 -3.11 -16.99 6.57
N LYS A 11 -2.19 -17.00 7.54
CA LYS A 11 -2.46 -17.26 8.97
C LYS A 11 -2.11 -16.07 9.85
N VAL A 12 -2.65 -14.90 9.51
CA VAL A 12 -2.45 -13.67 10.29
C VAL A 12 -3.74 -13.35 11.05
N PRO A 13 -3.74 -13.39 12.40
CA PRO A 13 -4.90 -12.96 13.17
C PRO A 13 -5.19 -11.47 12.95
N LYS A 14 -6.47 -11.10 12.80
CA LYS A 14 -6.91 -9.71 12.56
C LYS A 14 -6.28 -8.70 13.53
N GLN A 15 -6.19 -9.06 14.81
CA GLN A 15 -5.66 -8.20 15.87
C GLN A 15 -4.15 -7.96 15.76
N LEU A 16 -3.44 -8.77 14.98
CA LEU A 16 -2.00 -8.69 14.72
C LEU A 16 -1.71 -8.32 13.26
N ASP A 17 -2.76 -8.13 12.44
CA ASP A 17 -2.59 -7.78 11.04
C ASP A 17 -2.26 -6.30 10.91
N TYR A 18 -0.96 -6.02 10.88
CA TYR A 18 -0.40 -4.70 10.62
C TYR A 18 0.72 -4.85 9.61
N PHE A 19 0.95 -3.78 8.86
CA PHE A 19 2.14 -3.63 8.04
C PHE A 19 2.81 -2.30 8.34
N THR A 20 4.12 -2.27 8.21
CA THR A 20 4.95 -1.11 8.50
C THR A 20 5.47 -0.53 7.21
N LEU A 21 5.40 0.79 7.09
CA LEU A 21 5.93 1.57 5.98
C LEU A 21 7.44 1.73 6.13
N PHE A 22 8.15 1.62 5.01
CA PHE A 22 9.57 1.91 4.96
C PHE A 22 9.80 3.43 5.01
N GLU A 23 10.89 3.81 5.70
CA GLU A 23 11.40 5.17 5.70
C GLU A 23 12.43 5.33 4.58
N PHE A 24 12.26 6.40 3.81
CA PHE A 24 13.09 6.72 2.67
C PHE A 24 13.69 8.12 2.85
N SER A 25 14.87 8.34 2.26
CA SER A 25 15.48 9.66 2.27
C SER A 25 14.73 10.58 1.30
N ALA A 26 14.08 11.63 1.81
CA ALA A 26 13.43 12.63 0.95
C ALA A 26 14.39 13.27 -0.08
N LYS A 27 15.70 13.29 0.24
CA LYS A 27 16.74 13.85 -0.63
C LYS A 27 17.12 12.92 -1.78
N TRP A 28 17.19 11.62 -1.51
CA TRP A 28 17.71 10.62 -2.47
C TRP A 28 16.59 9.85 -3.16
N ASP A 29 15.48 9.64 -2.46
CA ASP A 29 14.37 8.77 -2.83
C ASP A 29 13.04 9.54 -2.73
N PRO A 30 12.84 10.63 -3.49
CA PRO A 30 11.69 11.51 -3.34
C PRO A 30 10.36 10.79 -3.61
N VAL A 31 10.30 9.93 -4.63
CA VAL A 31 9.08 9.20 -5.01
C VAL A 31 8.61 8.27 -3.89
N PRO A 32 9.40 7.29 -3.42
CA PRO A 32 8.94 6.41 -2.35
C PRO A 32 8.68 7.17 -1.04
N THR A 33 9.43 8.24 -0.74
CA THR A 33 9.14 9.13 0.40
C THR A 33 7.74 9.75 0.33
N MET A 34 7.32 10.22 -0.86
CA MET A 34 5.97 10.76 -1.05
C MET A 34 4.90 9.67 -0.96
N LEU A 35 5.16 8.50 -1.56
CA LEU A 35 4.24 7.38 -1.55
C LEU A 35 3.99 6.86 -0.12
N THR A 36 5.02 6.82 0.74
CA THR A 36 4.89 6.40 2.15
C THR A 36 4.58 7.54 3.12
N GLN A 37 4.32 8.76 2.66
CA GLN A 37 4.04 9.90 3.54
C GLN A 37 2.72 9.69 4.32
N CYS A 38 2.84 9.34 5.60
CA CYS A 38 1.71 9.13 6.49
C CYS A 38 2.00 9.67 7.90
N HIS A 39 0.95 9.95 8.66
CA HIS A 39 1.06 10.41 10.06
C HIS A 39 1.35 9.26 11.04
N THR A 40 1.38 8.02 10.54
CA THR A 40 1.80 6.83 11.27
C THR A 40 2.65 5.95 10.35
N GLN A 41 3.59 5.20 10.92
CA GLN A 41 4.41 4.25 10.17
C GLN A 41 3.79 2.86 10.12
N THR A 42 2.94 2.51 11.09
CA THR A 42 2.29 1.20 11.17
C THR A 42 0.81 1.36 10.83
N VAL A 43 0.35 0.59 9.85
CA VAL A 43 -1.00 0.67 9.30
C VAL A 43 -1.69 -0.67 9.52
N LYS A 44 -2.99 -0.62 9.90
CA LYS A 44 -3.80 -1.84 10.02
C LYS A 44 -3.88 -2.53 8.67
N GLY A 45 -3.68 -3.83 8.66
CA GLY A 45 -3.97 -4.66 7.52
C GLY A 45 -5.48 -4.70 7.25
N PHE A 46 -5.82 -4.89 6.00
CA PHE A 46 -7.18 -5.08 5.52
C PHE A 46 -7.14 -6.09 4.38
N MET A 47 -8.22 -6.86 4.26
CA MET A 47 -8.35 -7.95 3.32
C MET A 47 -8.94 -7.46 2.01
N GLY A 48 -8.66 -8.22 0.96
CA GLY A 48 -9.23 -8.05 -0.37
C GLY A 48 -8.94 -9.30 -1.19
N GLN A 49 -9.25 -9.25 -2.48
CA GLN A 49 -8.98 -10.37 -3.38
C GLN A 49 -7.49 -10.77 -3.30
N THR A 50 -6.59 -9.85 -3.67
CA THR A 50 -5.16 -9.97 -3.32
C THR A 50 -4.86 -9.09 -2.11
N THR A 51 -4.63 -9.73 -0.96
CA THR A 51 -4.37 -9.05 0.32
C THR A 51 -2.91 -8.62 0.47
N ALA A 52 -1.98 -9.42 -0.07
CA ALA A 52 -0.55 -9.19 -0.05
C ALA A 52 0.16 -10.13 -1.05
N PHE A 53 1.42 -9.85 -1.36
CA PHE A 53 2.30 -10.77 -2.08
C PHE A 53 3.30 -11.45 -1.14
N ASN A 54 3.67 -12.68 -1.48
CA ASN A 54 4.75 -13.40 -0.82
C ASN A 54 6.10 -12.70 -1.10
N LYS A 55 6.85 -12.29 -0.06
CA LYS A 55 8.09 -11.51 -0.27
C LYS A 55 9.12 -12.23 -1.14
N HIS A 56 9.19 -13.56 -1.08
CA HIS A 56 10.14 -14.36 -1.85
C HIS A 56 9.84 -14.43 -3.36
N THR A 57 8.62 -14.10 -3.78
CA THR A 57 8.23 -14.06 -5.20
C THR A 57 8.35 -12.66 -5.81
N ILE A 58 8.71 -11.66 -5.01
CA ILE A 58 8.86 -10.27 -5.47
C ILE A 58 10.17 -10.13 -6.23
N LYS A 59 10.09 -9.56 -7.43
CA LYS A 59 11.27 -9.30 -8.27
C LYS A 59 12.20 -8.30 -7.57
N PRO A 60 13.54 -8.46 -7.69
CA PRO A 60 14.49 -7.50 -7.12
C PRO A 60 14.31 -6.05 -7.61
N SER A 61 13.75 -5.86 -8.80
CA SER A 61 13.45 -4.55 -9.38
C SER A 61 12.20 -3.88 -8.78
N THR A 62 11.45 -4.57 -7.92
CA THR A 62 10.25 -4.04 -7.26
C THR A 62 10.63 -3.53 -5.88
N LEU A 63 10.28 -2.27 -5.62
CA LEU A 63 10.51 -1.63 -4.34
C LEU A 63 9.36 -1.98 -3.36
N ILE A 64 9.70 -2.47 -2.18
CA ILE A 64 8.74 -2.67 -1.09
C ILE A 64 8.60 -1.36 -0.32
N LEU A 65 7.39 -0.80 -0.32
CA LEU A 65 7.04 0.42 0.40
C LEU A 65 6.45 0.12 1.78
N GLY A 66 5.83 -1.05 1.95
CA GLY A 66 5.28 -1.49 3.24
C GLY A 66 5.08 -3.00 3.33
N GLU A 67 5.42 -3.57 4.48
CA GLU A 67 5.44 -5.01 4.70
C GLU A 67 4.88 -5.45 6.05
N ASN A 68 4.31 -6.66 6.09
CA ASN A 68 4.14 -7.39 7.33
C ASN A 68 5.31 -8.37 7.47
N LYS A 69 6.31 -7.96 8.25
CA LYS A 69 7.54 -8.73 8.44
C LYS A 69 7.30 -10.08 9.09
N SER A 70 6.36 -10.16 10.04
CA SER A 70 6.04 -11.40 10.76
C SER A 70 5.41 -12.46 9.85
N ALA A 71 4.64 -12.03 8.85
CA ALA A 71 4.00 -12.90 7.88
C ALA A 71 4.83 -13.12 6.60
N ASN A 72 5.99 -12.47 6.47
CA ASN A 72 6.81 -12.45 5.26
C ASN A 72 6.03 -11.97 4.00
N GLU A 73 5.19 -10.95 4.18
CA GLU A 73 4.28 -10.41 3.18
C GLU A 73 4.63 -8.96 2.81
N ALA A 74 4.55 -8.62 1.52
CA ALA A 74 4.54 -7.22 1.09
C ALA A 74 3.11 -6.79 0.76
N LYS A 75 2.67 -5.70 1.38
CA LYS A 75 1.32 -5.13 1.18
C LYS A 75 1.31 -3.88 0.32
N TYR A 76 2.44 -3.18 0.24
CA TYR A 76 2.56 -1.97 -0.54
C TYR A 76 3.88 -2.01 -1.31
N VAL A 77 3.81 -2.05 -2.64
CA VAL A 77 4.99 -2.18 -3.51
C VAL A 77 4.87 -1.28 -4.72
N HIS A 78 6.01 -0.85 -5.24
CA HIS A 78 6.11 0.08 -6.35
C HIS A 78 7.18 -0.36 -7.33
N GLY A 79 7.02 0.00 -8.60
CA GLY A 79 8.02 -0.27 -9.61
C GLY A 79 7.82 0.53 -10.87
N GLU A 80 8.73 0.35 -11.80
CA GLU A 80 8.74 0.98 -13.11
C GLU A 80 8.42 -0.05 -14.20
N TYR A 81 7.76 0.39 -15.26
CA TYR A 81 7.58 -0.41 -16.48
C TYR A 81 7.52 0.51 -17.70
N GLY A 82 8.49 0.36 -18.61
CA GLY A 82 8.67 1.27 -19.74
C GLY A 82 8.92 2.70 -19.27
N PHE A 83 8.09 3.64 -19.72
CA PHE A 83 8.16 5.06 -19.32
C PHE A 83 7.22 5.42 -18.16
N GLY A 84 6.55 4.41 -17.58
CA GLY A 84 5.57 4.60 -16.52
C GLY A 84 5.99 3.94 -15.21
N THR A 85 5.23 4.24 -14.18
CA THR A 85 5.35 3.62 -12.86
C THR A 85 4.06 2.89 -12.51
N TRP A 86 4.15 1.86 -11.69
CA TRP A 86 3.01 1.16 -11.13
C TRP A 86 3.16 1.03 -9.63
N THR A 87 2.02 0.99 -8.94
CA THR A 87 1.97 0.74 -7.50
C THR A 87 0.87 -0.25 -7.21
N PHE A 88 1.18 -1.24 -6.39
CA PHE A 88 0.20 -2.15 -5.81
C PHE A 88 0.06 -1.85 -4.33
N TYR A 89 -1.18 -1.65 -3.88
CA TYR A 89 -1.54 -1.52 -2.48
C TYR A 89 -2.64 -2.53 -2.16
N GLY A 90 -2.30 -3.56 -1.38
CA GLY A 90 -3.12 -4.76 -1.21
C GLY A 90 -4.27 -4.59 -0.23
N GLY A 91 -5.36 -5.30 -0.52
CA GLY A 91 -6.62 -5.24 0.21
C GLY A 91 -7.73 -4.48 -0.54
N HIS A 92 -8.92 -4.43 0.03
CA HIS A 92 -10.10 -3.78 -0.55
C HIS A 92 -10.37 -2.41 0.07
N ASP A 93 -10.69 -2.38 1.37
CA ASP A 93 -11.03 -1.16 2.10
C ASP A 93 -10.17 -1.05 3.36
N PRO A 94 -9.35 0.01 3.51
CA PRO A 94 -8.50 0.16 4.69
C PRO A 94 -9.22 0.34 6.03
N GLU A 95 -10.47 0.77 6.02
CA GLU A 95 -11.25 0.99 7.24
C GLU A 95 -12.34 -0.08 7.45
N ASP A 96 -12.46 -1.01 6.52
CA ASP A 96 -13.24 -2.24 6.66
C ASP A 96 -12.36 -3.47 6.41
N TYR A 97 -11.90 -4.07 7.52
CA TYR A 97 -10.95 -5.18 7.51
C TYR A 97 -11.34 -6.32 6.55
N GLN A 98 -12.63 -6.64 6.45
CA GLN A 98 -13.12 -7.69 5.57
C GLN A 98 -14.51 -7.32 5.06
N HIS A 99 -14.53 -6.75 3.85
CA HIS A 99 -15.74 -6.33 3.17
C HIS A 99 -16.30 -7.43 2.27
N PHE A 100 -17.54 -7.84 2.48
CA PHE A 100 -18.24 -8.83 1.65
C PHE A 100 -19.24 -8.18 0.69
N VAL A 101 -19.61 -8.93 -0.35
CA VAL A 101 -20.66 -8.49 -1.29
C VAL A 101 -21.98 -8.36 -0.54
N GLY A 102 -22.53 -7.15 -0.53
CA GLY A 102 -23.79 -6.83 0.16
C GLY A 102 -23.60 -6.09 1.48
N ASP A 103 -22.37 -6.00 2.00
CA ASP A 103 -22.08 -5.17 3.17
C ASP A 103 -22.34 -3.68 2.86
N PRO A 104 -22.78 -2.89 3.87
CA PRO A 104 -22.95 -1.46 3.68
C PRO A 104 -21.61 -0.81 3.34
N LYS A 105 -21.65 0.23 2.52
CA LYS A 105 -20.46 1.02 2.19
C LYS A 105 -19.90 1.67 3.45
N THR A 106 -18.58 1.70 3.56
CA THR A 106 -17.87 2.45 4.60
C THR A 106 -18.23 3.94 4.54
N ASP A 107 -18.63 4.51 5.68
CA ASP A 107 -18.88 5.94 5.80
C ASP A 107 -17.57 6.68 6.05
N LEU A 108 -17.03 7.29 4.98
CA LEU A 108 -15.76 8.02 5.02
C LEU A 108 -15.73 9.17 6.04
N ASN A 109 -16.90 9.72 6.42
CA ASN A 109 -16.97 10.79 7.42
C ASN A 109 -16.52 10.32 8.81
N LEU A 110 -16.59 9.01 9.08
CA LEU A 110 -16.14 8.40 10.33
C LEU A 110 -14.61 8.21 10.36
N HIS A 111 -13.92 8.34 9.22
CA HIS A 111 -12.50 8.03 9.07
C HIS A 111 -11.65 9.20 8.52
N PRO A 112 -11.78 10.44 9.04
CA PRO A 112 -11.09 11.62 8.50
C PRO A 112 -9.56 11.57 8.63
N LYS A 113 -9.04 10.68 9.49
CA LYS A 113 -7.61 10.48 9.74
C LYS A 113 -7.15 9.06 9.40
N SER A 114 -7.84 8.37 8.49
CA SER A 114 -7.42 7.03 8.06
C SER A 114 -6.01 7.05 7.47
N PRO A 115 -5.05 6.29 8.04
CA PRO A 115 -3.74 6.13 7.41
C PRO A 115 -3.84 5.37 6.07
N GLY A 116 -4.78 4.44 5.96
CA GLY A 116 -4.95 3.63 4.76
C GLY A 116 -5.49 4.44 3.56
N TYR A 117 -6.53 5.25 3.77
CA TYR A 117 -7.02 6.15 2.72
C TYR A 117 -5.99 7.24 2.38
N ARG A 118 -5.21 7.73 3.35
CA ARG A 118 -4.11 8.67 3.09
C ARG A 118 -3.11 8.11 2.07
N LEU A 119 -2.72 6.85 2.20
CA LEU A 119 -1.79 6.21 1.26
C LEU A 119 -2.40 6.05 -0.15
N ILE A 120 -3.70 5.75 -0.26
CA ILE A 120 -4.40 5.75 -1.56
C ILE A 120 -4.32 7.13 -2.23
N LEU A 121 -4.55 8.20 -1.46
CA LEU A 121 -4.44 9.56 -1.98
C LEU A 121 -3.02 9.91 -2.43
N ASN A 122 -1.99 9.47 -1.72
CA ASN A 122 -0.60 9.65 -2.14
C ASN A 122 -0.34 9.03 -3.53
N ASN A 123 -0.90 7.83 -3.79
CA ASN A 123 -0.77 7.14 -5.08
C ASN A 123 -1.47 7.87 -6.24
N VAL A 124 -2.58 8.56 -5.99
CA VAL A 124 -3.35 9.27 -7.02
C VAL A 124 -2.81 10.68 -7.28
N LEU A 125 -2.44 11.40 -6.22
CA LEU A 125 -2.08 12.81 -6.31
C LEU A 125 -0.65 13.02 -6.84
N PHE A 126 0.26 12.08 -6.60
CA PHE A 126 1.65 12.21 -7.04
C PHE A 126 1.80 12.22 -8.58
N PRO A 127 1.24 11.26 -9.33
CA PRO A 127 1.30 11.28 -10.80
C PRO A 127 0.54 12.46 -11.42
N ALA A 128 -0.47 12.99 -10.72
CA ALA A 128 -1.27 14.13 -11.16
C ALA A 128 -0.59 15.49 -10.92
N ALA A 129 0.53 15.53 -10.20
CA ALA A 129 1.25 16.76 -9.91
C ALA A 129 1.98 17.27 -11.17
N HIS A 130 1.45 18.33 -11.79
CA HIS A 130 2.12 19.00 -12.91
C HIS A 130 3.44 19.64 -12.46
N LYS A 131 4.52 19.35 -13.19
CA LYS A 131 5.79 20.08 -13.02
C LYS A 131 5.57 21.56 -13.28
N LYS A 132 5.88 22.40 -12.28
CA LYS A 132 5.89 23.85 -12.46
C LYS A 132 6.92 24.19 -13.53
N LYS A 133 6.50 24.83 -14.62
CA LYS A 133 7.43 25.27 -15.67
C LYS A 133 8.47 26.19 -15.03
N GLN A 134 9.75 25.84 -15.16
CA GLN A 134 10.83 26.74 -14.75
C GLN A 134 10.76 27.98 -15.64
N LYS A 135 10.88 29.17 -15.04
CA LYS A 135 11.06 30.40 -15.80
C LYS A 135 12.47 30.33 -16.40
N THR A 136 12.55 30.17 -17.72
CA THR A 136 13.74 30.52 -18.51
C THR A 136 13.80 32.02 -18.67
#